data_AF-A0A5Q8CPE4-F1
#
_entry.id   AF-A0A5Q8CPE4-F1
#
_cell.length_a   1.000
_cell.length_b   1.000
_cell.length_c   1.000
_cell.angle_alpha   90.00
_cell.angle_beta   90.00
_cell.angle_gamma   90.00
#
_symmetry.space_group_name_H-M   'P 1'
#
loop_
_entity.id
_entity.type
_entity.pdbx_description
1 polymer ?
#
loop_
_entity_poly.entity_id
_entity_poly.type
_entity_poly.pdbx_seq_one_letter_code
_entity_poly.pdbx_strand_id
1 'polypeptide(L)' 'MMTTTDPRQIQAREIIEEAMAKLRAMGMTADGAASLLCIQGAVRVEDKAKRKSNVQAVAQFAEDVVDDA' A
#
# COMPACT_ATOMS: atom_id res chain seq x y z
N MET A 1 14.66 -27.60 0.22
CA MET A 1 14.28 -27.07 -1.10
C MET A 1 14.78 -25.64 -1.19
N MET A 2 15.68 -25.32 -2.13
CA MET A 2 15.96 -23.91 -2.45
C MET A 2 14.72 -23.38 -3.15
N THR A 3 13.92 -22.59 -2.44
CA THR A 3 12.84 -21.82 -3.05
C THR A 3 13.48 -20.76 -3.93
N THR A 4 13.68 -21.05 -5.21
CA THR A 4 14.04 -20.03 -6.20
C THR A 4 12.89 -19.05 -6.26
N THR A 5 13.09 -17.85 -5.70
CA THR A 5 12.13 -16.75 -5.75
C THR A 5 11.77 -16.47 -7.20
N ASP A 6 10.48 -16.43 -7.52
CA ASP A 6 9.99 -16.13 -8.85
C ASP A 6 10.54 -14.75 -9.31
N PRO A 7 11.17 -14.65 -10.49
CA PRO A 7 11.69 -13.37 -11.01
C PRO A 7 10.65 -12.25 -11.01
N ARG A 8 9.36 -12.57 -11.16
CA ARG A 8 8.25 -11.59 -11.10
C ARG A 8 8.05 -11.03 -9.70
N GLN A 9 8.29 -11.83 -8.66
CA GLN A 9 8.22 -11.37 -7.27
C GLN A 9 9.39 -10.44 -6.93
N ILE A 10 10.58 -10.71 -7.47
CA ILE A 10 11.74 -9.82 -7.35
C ILE A 10 11.42 -8.47 -7.99
N GLN A 11 10.94 -8.49 -9.24
CA GLN A 11 10.62 -7.27 -9.97
C GLN A 11 9.46 -6.47 -9.33
N ALA A 12 8.43 -7.15 -8.84
CA ALA A 12 7.32 -6.49 -8.12
C ALA A 12 7.81 -5.80 -6.85
N ARG A 13 8.74 -6.42 -6.12
CA ARG A 13 9.35 -5.85 -4.93
C ARG A 13 10.16 -4.59 -5.26
N GLU A 14 10.97 -4.63 -6.31
CA GLU A 14 11.75 -3.47 -6.77
C GLU A 14 10.84 -2.28 -7.10
N ILE A 15 9.72 -2.52 -7.80
CA ILE A 15 8.73 -1.47 -8.13
C ILE A 15 8.13 -0.86 -6.86
N ILE A 16 7.77 -1.69 -5.87
CA ILE A 16 7.20 -1.22 -4.60
C ILE A 16 8.23 -0.40 -3.83
N GLU A 17 9.47 -0.87 -3.73
CA GLU A 17 10.56 -0.18 -3.03
C GLU A 17 10.87 1.18 -3.68
N GLU A 18 10.87 1.25 -5.01
CA GLU A 18 11.05 2.51 -5.75
C GLU A 18 9.91 3.49 -5.48
N ALA A 19 8.66 3.03 -5.53
CA ALA A 19 7.49 3.86 -5.26
C ALA A 19 7.50 4.38 -3.81
N MET A 20 7.83 3.53 -2.84
CA MET A 20 8.00 3.89 -1.44
C MET A 20 9.07 4.97 -1.26
N ALA A 21 10.24 4.82 -1.91
CA ALA A 21 11.32 5.80 -1.83
C ALA A 21 10.87 7.17 -2.36
N LYS A 22 10.15 7.21 -3.49
CA LYS A 22 9.62 8.45 -4.08
C LYS A 22 8.60 9.12 -3.17
N LEU A 23 7.66 8.37 -2.60
CA LEU A 23 6.65 8.91 -1.67
C LEU A 23 7.30 9.46 -0.40
N ARG A 24 8.32 8.77 0.14
CA ARG A 24 9.08 9.26 1.29
C ARG A 24 9.90 10.52 0.97
N ALA A 25 10.45 10.64 -0.24
CA ALA A 25 11.13 11.85 -0.69
C ALA A 25 10.18 13.06 -0.79
N MET A 26 8.87 12.83 -0.93
CA MET A 26 7.83 13.87 -0.87
C MET A 26 7.42 14.24 0.57
N GLY A 27 8.06 13.65 1.58
CA GLY A 27 7.79 13.93 2.99
C GLY A 27 6.79 12.97 3.65
N MET A 28 6.35 11.91 2.98
CA MET A 28 5.49 10.90 3.60
C MET A 28 6.28 10.02 4.57
N THR A 29 5.62 9.57 5.64
CA THR A 29 6.13 8.50 6.49
C THR A 29 6.13 7.17 5.72
N ALA A 30 6.90 6.20 6.19
CA ALA A 30 6.90 4.86 5.60
C ALA A 30 5.49 4.24 5.63
N ASP A 31 4.79 4.35 6.76
CA ASP A 31 3.43 3.80 6.91
C ASP A 31 2.41 4.52 6.02
N GLY A 32 2.54 5.85 5.89
CA GLY A 32 1.69 6.63 4.98
C GLY A 32 1.92 6.26 3.51
N ALA A 33 3.17 6.06 3.10
CA ALA A 33 3.50 5.65 1.74
C ALA A 33 3.00 4.22 1.43
N ALA A 34 3.15 3.28 2.37
CA ALA A 34 2.67 1.90 2.22
C ALA A 34 1.14 1.85 2.13
N SER A 35 0.46 2.58 3.01
CA SER A 35 -1.01 2.70 3.01
C SER A 35 -1.53 3.24 1.68
N LEU A 36 -0.87 4.27 1.13
CA LEU A 36 -1.24 4.83 -0.17
C LEU A 36 -1.08 3.80 -1.30
N LEU A 37 0.01 3.01 -1.33
CA LEU A 37 0.20 1.97 -2.33
C LEU A 37 -0.86 0.87 -2.23
N CYS A 38 -1.22 0.43 -1.02
CA CYS A 38 -2.31 -0.53 -0.81
C CYS A 38 -3.65 0.00 -1.35
N ILE A 39 -4.00 1.26 -1.04
CA ILE A 39 -5.22 1.91 -1.55
C ILE A 39 -5.19 1.99 -3.07
N GLN A 40 -4.09 2.47 -3.63
CA GLN A 40 -3.94 2.70 -5.07
C GLN A 40 -3.95 1.39 -5.88
N GLY A 41 -3.39 0.31 -5.32
CA GLY A 41 -3.52 -1.03 -5.87
C GLY A 41 -4.97 -1.52 -5.84
N ALA A 42 -5.63 -1.37 -4.70
CA ALA A 42 -7.03 -1.79 -4.53
C ALA A 42 -8.01 -0.98 -5.40
N VAL A 43 -7.72 0.31 -5.64
CA VAL A 43 -8.54 1.22 -6.45
C VAL A 43 -8.40 0.98 -7.95
N ARG A 44 -7.22 0.56 -8.42
CA ARG A 44 -6.95 0.32 -9.85
C ARG A 44 -7.49 -1.01 -10.36
N VAL A 45 -7.75 -1.98 -9.48
CA VAL A 45 -8.13 -3.35 -9.86
C VAL A 45 -9.65 -3.57 -9.88
N GLU A 46 -10.46 -2.74 -9.20
CA GLU A 46 -11.89 -3.07 -8.98
C GLU A 46 -12.90 -1.94 -9.26
N ASP A 47 -14.17 -2.35 -9.48
CA ASP A 47 -15.31 -1.49 -9.80
C ASP A 47 -15.57 -0.39 -8.73
N LYS A 48 -16.32 0.66 -9.10
CA LYS A 48 -16.68 1.79 -8.22
C LYS A 48 -17.21 1.37 -6.83
N ALA A 49 -17.99 0.30 -6.71
CA ALA A 49 -18.54 -0.15 -5.43
C ALA A 49 -17.44 -0.60 -4.46
N LYS A 50 -16.46 -1.36 -4.97
CA LYS A 50 -15.36 -1.87 -4.15
C LYS A 50 -14.30 -0.82 -3.83
N ARG A 51 -14.12 0.16 -4.70
CA ARG A 51 -13.39 1.39 -4.36
C ARG A 51 -13.93 2.09 -3.12
N LYS A 52 -15.26 2.24 -2.99
CA LYS A 52 -15.88 2.88 -1.83
C LYS A 52 -15.65 2.08 -0.55
N SER A 53 -15.74 0.75 -0.62
CA SER A 53 -15.45 -0.15 0.50
C SER A 53 -14.00 -0.06 0.99
N ASN A 54 -13.03 -0.03 0.07
CA ASN A 54 -11.61 0.03 0.44
C ASN A 54 -11.23 1.37 1.06
N VAL A 55 -11.82 2.48 0.56
CA VAL A 55 -11.66 3.80 1.18
C VAL A 55 -12.24 3.82 2.60
N GLN A 56 -13.41 3.19 2.82
CA GLN A 56 -14.01 3.10 4.16
C GLN A 56 -13.17 2.26 5.13
N ALA A 57 -12.66 1.11 4.69
CA ALA A 57 -11.82 0.26 5.52
C ALA A 57 -10.53 0.98 5.94
N VAL A 58 -9.91 1.75 5.03
CA VAL A 58 -8.72 2.54 5.33
C VAL A 58 -9.01 3.68 6.29
N ALA A 59 -10.13 4.39 6.12
CA ALA A 59 -10.54 5.44 7.06
C ALA A 59 -10.71 4.86 8.47
N GLN A 60 -11.31 3.68 8.58
CA GLN A 60 -11.46 2.97 9.85
C GLN A 60 -10.10 2.60 10.47
N PHE A 61 -9.16 2.05 9.68
CA PHE A 61 -7.82 1.75 10.18
C PHE A 61 -6.99 3.00 10.54
N ALA A 62 -7.26 4.15 9.92
CA ALA A 62 -6.61 5.40 10.28
C ALA A 62 -7.16 6.00 11.59
N GLU A 63 -8.45 5.82 11.85
CA GLU A 63 -9.10 6.25 13.11
C GLU A 63 -8.68 5.35 14.28
N ASP A 64 -8.58 4.03 14.08
CA ASP A 64 -8.16 3.06 15.11
C ASP A 64 -6.72 3.28 15.62
N VAL A 65 -5.87 3.99 14.87
CA VAL A 65 -4.48 4.30 15.27
C VAL A 65 -4.38 5.57 16.13
N VAL A 66 -5.47 6.36 16.23
CA VAL A 66 -5.51 7.61 17.01
C VAL A 66 -5.95 7.39 18.46
N ASP A 67 -6.36 6.18 18.83
CA ASP A 67 -6.87 5.85 20.18
C ASP A 67 -5.88 5.03 21.06
N ASP A 68 -4.58 5.32 20.97
CA ASP A 68 -3.63 4.97 22.05
C ASP A 68 -2.77 6.20 22.41
N ALA A 69 -2.68 6.42 23.73
CA ALA A 69 -2.25 7.61 24.46
C ALA A 69 -0.88 8.23 24.14
#